data_AF-A0A0R3DYS5-F1
#
_entry.id   AF-A0A0R3DYS5-F1
#
_cell.length_a   1.000
_cell.length_b   1.000
_cell.length_c   1.000
_cell.angle_alpha   90.00
_cell.angle_beta   90.00
_cell.angle_gamma   90.00
#
_symmetry.space_group_name_H-M   'P 1'
#
loop_
_entity.id
_entity.type
_entity.pdbx_description
1 polymer ?
#
loop_
_entity_poly.entity_id
_entity_poly.type
_entity_poly.pdbx_seq_one_letter_code
_entity_poly.pdbx_strand_id
1 'polypeptide(L)'
;MRFRVRKTAHVFERLGLAMAGAACGLFVGAYVGSAISALTTQGFLLLMMVLGAIGFYLGIDTPQLPFDDAHSHIDAAELLSSAGTLCATLAALVSVAVIVLRLEPHDALTWLALLGWIGGVAMQIVAGAKARMRKA
;
A
#
# COMPACT_ATOMS: atom_id res chain seq x y z
N MET A 1 -33.72 -6.88 -0.56
CA MET A 1 -32.71 -6.84 -1.65
C MET A 1 -31.58 -5.83 -1.39
N ARG A 2 -31.83 -4.62 -0.86
CA ARG A 2 -30.80 -3.59 -0.57
C ARG A 2 -29.60 -4.06 0.29
N PHE A 3 -29.83 -4.95 1.27
CA PHE A 3 -28.76 -5.46 2.15
C PHE A 3 -27.74 -6.35 1.44
N ARG A 4 -28.17 -7.19 0.49
CA ARG A 4 -27.27 -8.07 -0.27
C ARG A 4 -26.38 -7.26 -1.21
N VAL A 5 -26.94 -6.26 -1.89
CA VAL A 5 -26.19 -5.35 -2.77
C VAL A 5 -25.14 -4.56 -1.98
N ARG A 6 -25.49 -4.04 -0.80
CA ARG A 6 -24.53 -3.31 0.06
C ARG A 6 -23.37 -4.20 0.53
N LYS A 7 -23.65 -5.45 0.91
CA LYS A 7 -22.62 -6.40 1.34
C LYS A 7 -21.69 -6.78 0.19
N THR A 8 -22.23 -6.99 -1.01
CA THR A 8 -21.43 -7.26 -2.21
C THR A 8 -20.57 -6.06 -2.57
N ALA A 9 -21.13 -4.85 -2.61
CA ALA A 9 -20.37 -3.63 -2.90
C ALA A 9 -19.16 -3.45 -1.97
N HIS A 10 -19.36 -3.68 -0.67
CA HIS A 10 -18.28 -3.60 0.33
C HIS A 10 -17.15 -4.59 0.09
N VAL A 11 -17.47 -5.81 -0.38
CA VAL A 11 -16.46 -6.82 -0.73
C VAL A 11 -15.70 -6.41 -1.99
N PHE A 12 -16.41 -5.90 -3.01
CA PHE A 12 -15.79 -5.41 -4.25
C PHE A 12 -14.85 -4.24 -3.98
N GLU A 13 -15.23 -3.31 -3.12
CA GLU A 13 -14.40 -2.16 -2.73
C GLU A 13 -13.09 -2.62 -2.08
N ARG A 14 -13.18 -3.47 -1.05
CA ARG A 14 -12.00 -4.00 -0.35
C ARG A 14 -11.09 -4.84 -1.23
N LEU A 15 -11.68 -5.65 -2.11
CA LEU A 15 -10.92 -6.43 -3.08
C LEU A 15 -10.21 -5.51 -4.07
N GLY A 16 -10.89 -4.45 -4.54
CA GLY A 16 -10.30 -3.41 -5.39
C GLY A 16 -9.09 -2.74 -4.73
N LEU A 17 -9.21 -2.36 -3.46
CA LEU A 17 -8.11 -1.77 -2.68
C LEU A 17 -6.92 -2.73 -2.55
N ALA A 18 -7.18 -4.01 -2.25
CA ALA A 18 -6.13 -5.03 -2.18
C ALA A 18 -5.44 -5.24 -3.54
N MET A 19 -6.21 -5.28 -4.63
CA MET A 19 -5.65 -5.42 -5.99
C MET A 19 -4.81 -4.19 -6.39
N ALA A 20 -5.24 -2.98 -6.02
CA ALA A 20 -4.45 -1.76 -6.25
C ALA A 20 -3.12 -1.81 -5.49
N GLY A 21 -3.13 -2.27 -4.23
CA GLY A 21 -1.91 -2.51 -3.45
C GLY A 21 -1.01 -3.56 -4.07
N ALA A 22 -1.57 -4.67 -4.57
CA ALA A 22 -0.81 -5.70 -5.26
C ALA A 22 -0.12 -5.16 -6.52
N ALA A 23 -0.84 -4.40 -7.35
CA ALA A 23 -0.30 -3.79 -8.54
C ALA A 23 0.82 -2.78 -8.21
N CYS A 24 0.62 -1.97 -7.16
CA CYS A 24 1.62 -1.06 -6.62
C CYS A 24 2.92 -1.81 -6.24
N GLY A 25 2.81 -2.90 -5.49
CA GLY A 25 3.95 -3.76 -5.15
C GLY A 25 4.62 -4.40 -6.37
N LEU A 26 3.83 -4.85 -7.35
CA LEU A 26 4.36 -5.43 -8.58
C LEU A 26 5.25 -4.45 -9.36
N PHE A 27 4.82 -3.21 -9.52
CA PHE A 27 5.58 -2.21 -10.27
C PHE A 27 6.89 -1.83 -9.56
N VAL A 28 6.85 -1.64 -8.24
CA VAL A 28 8.06 -1.41 -7.46
C VAL A 28 8.99 -2.61 -7.54
N GLY A 29 8.46 -3.82 -7.39
CA GLY A 29 9.24 -5.05 -7.51
C GLY A 29 9.88 -5.20 -8.89
N ALA A 30 9.15 -4.90 -9.96
CA ALA A 30 9.66 -4.97 -11.33
C ALA A 30 10.77 -3.94 -11.58
N TYR A 31 10.62 -2.72 -11.07
CA TYR A 31 11.65 -1.68 -11.18
C TYR A 31 12.91 -2.03 -10.37
N VAL A 32 12.74 -2.54 -9.15
CA VAL A 32 13.86 -2.97 -8.31
C VAL A 32 14.57 -4.18 -8.91
N GLY A 33 13.81 -5.13 -9.46
CA GLY A 33 14.36 -6.28 -10.16
C GLY A 33 15.14 -5.89 -11.41
N SER A 34 14.70 -4.88 -12.16
CA SER A 34 15.43 -4.44 -13.36
C SER A 34 16.79 -3.80 -13.03
N ALA A 35 16.94 -3.23 -11.83
CA ALA A 35 18.22 -2.70 -11.34
C ALA A 35 19.08 -3.76 -10.63
N ILE A 36 18.46 -4.67 -9.88
CA ILE A 36 19.16 -5.67 -9.05
C ILE A 36 18.78 -7.08 -9.51
N SER A 37 19.67 -7.70 -10.30
CA SER A 37 19.42 -9.00 -10.94
C SER A 37 19.01 -10.10 -9.94
N ALA A 38 19.55 -10.09 -8.73
CA ALA A 38 19.18 -11.06 -7.67
C ALA A 38 17.70 -10.98 -7.23
N LEU A 39 17.03 -9.84 -7.42
CA LEU A 39 15.62 -9.61 -7.07
C LEU A 39 14.66 -9.79 -8.26
N THR A 40 15.12 -10.28 -9.42
CA THR A 40 14.24 -10.55 -10.58
C THR A 40 13.37 -11.80 -10.45
N THR A 41 13.40 -12.47 -9.29
CA THR A 41 12.70 -13.74 -9.11
C THR A 41 11.18 -13.57 -9.07
N GLN A 42 10.45 -14.55 -9.62
CA GLN A 42 8.99 -14.59 -9.51
C GLN A 42 8.52 -14.61 -8.04
N GLY A 43 9.28 -15.26 -7.16
CA GLY A 43 9.00 -15.28 -5.73
C GLY A 43 9.06 -13.87 -5.10
N PHE A 44 10.04 -13.06 -5.48
CA PHE A 44 10.15 -11.68 -5.01
C PHE A 44 8.97 -10.82 -5.50
N LEU A 45 8.60 -10.92 -6.77
CA LEU A 45 7.46 -10.17 -7.32
C LEU A 45 6.14 -10.57 -6.64
N LEU A 46 5.92 -11.87 -6.42
CA LEU A 46 4.74 -12.36 -5.70
C LEU A 46 4.72 -11.88 -4.24
N LEU A 47 5.88 -11.87 -3.56
CA LEU A 47 6.00 -11.35 -2.20
C LEU A 47 5.62 -9.86 -2.16
N MET A 48 6.16 -9.06 -3.08
CA MET A 48 5.87 -7.63 -3.20
C MET A 48 4.37 -7.38 -3.45
N MET A 49 3.74 -8.18 -4.31
CA MET A 49 2.30 -8.12 -4.55
C MET A 49 1.50 -8.44 -3.29
N VAL A 50 1.84 -9.52 -2.57
CA VAL A 50 1.14 -9.94 -1.36
C VAL A 50 1.26 -8.89 -0.26
N LEU A 51 2.47 -8.37 -0.03
CA LEU A 51 2.72 -7.32 0.95
C LEU A 51 1.96 -6.03 0.61
N GLY A 52 1.95 -5.61 -0.65
CA GLY A 52 1.18 -4.46 -1.10
C GLY A 52 -0.34 -4.66 -0.92
N ALA A 53 -0.85 -5.86 -1.25
CA ALA A 53 -2.25 -6.20 -1.05
C ALA A 53 -2.65 -6.12 0.42
N ILE A 54 -1.84 -6.70 1.31
CA ILE A 54 -2.06 -6.67 2.76
C ILE A 54 -1.99 -5.22 3.28
N GLY A 55 -0.98 -4.44 2.87
CA GLY A 55 -0.83 -3.04 3.27
C GLY A 55 -2.05 -2.20 2.91
N PHE A 56 -2.45 -2.19 1.64
CA PHE A 56 -3.56 -1.35 1.18
C PHE A 56 -4.90 -1.83 1.74
N TYR A 57 -5.10 -3.15 1.84
CA TYR A 57 -6.29 -3.70 2.49
C TYR A 57 -6.34 -3.29 3.97
N LEU A 58 -5.24 -3.44 4.71
CA LEU A 58 -5.27 -3.16 6.15
C LEU A 58 -5.29 -1.66 6.45
N GLY A 59 -4.54 -0.86 5.69
CA GLY A 59 -4.35 0.57 5.92
C GLY A 59 -5.51 1.43 5.40
N ILE A 60 -6.02 1.18 4.20
CA ILE A 60 -7.07 2.03 3.61
C ILE A 60 -8.45 1.64 4.16
N ASP A 61 -8.69 0.34 4.41
CA ASP A 61 -9.88 -0.13 5.15
C ASP A 61 -9.62 -0.10 6.68
N THR A 62 -8.94 0.94 7.17
CA THR A 62 -8.87 1.24 8.61
C THR A 62 -10.25 1.61 9.11
N PRO A 63 -10.76 0.99 10.19
CA PRO A 63 -12.04 1.37 10.76
C PRO A 63 -11.97 2.80 11.31
N GLN A 64 -12.67 3.74 10.70
CA GLN A 64 -12.73 5.13 11.17
C GLN A 64 -13.47 5.24 12.52
N LEU A 65 -12.98 6.14 13.38
CA LEU A 65 -13.69 6.59 14.58
C LEU A 65 -14.75 7.62 14.18
N PRO A 66 -15.92 7.66 14.83
CA PRO A 66 -16.80 8.82 14.75
C PRO A 66 -16.02 10.06 15.23
N PHE A 67 -16.08 11.15 14.48
CA PHE A 67 -15.53 12.43 14.90
C PHE A 67 -16.31 12.90 16.13
N ASP A 68 -15.83 12.59 17.34
CA ASP A 68 -16.30 13.22 18.56
C ASP A 68 -15.53 14.54 18.74
N ASP A 69 -16.26 15.66 18.64
CA ASP A 69 -15.74 17.04 18.75
C ASP A 69 -14.99 17.33 20.07
N ALA A 70 -14.99 16.39 21.03
CA ALA A 70 -14.33 16.50 22.32
C ALA A 70 -12.88 15.98 22.36
N HIS A 71 -12.43 15.20 21.36
CA HIS A 71 -11.07 14.64 21.33
C HIS A 71 -10.34 15.05 20.04
N SER A 72 -9.80 16.26 20.05
CA SER A 72 -8.90 16.84 19.01
C SER A 72 -7.54 16.14 18.87
N HIS A 73 -7.42 14.91 19.37
CA HIS A 73 -6.22 14.10 19.21
C HIS A 73 -6.22 13.55 17.79
N ILE A 74 -5.37 14.13 16.93
CA ILE A 74 -5.04 13.63 15.59
C ILE A 74 -5.05 12.10 15.63
N ASP A 75 -5.91 11.45 14.84
CA ASP A 75 -5.88 9.98 14.76
C ASP A 75 -4.59 9.60 14.06
N ALA A 76 -3.55 9.39 14.88
CA ALA A 76 -2.23 9.06 14.42
C ALA A 76 -2.25 7.80 13.54
N ALA A 77 -3.25 6.91 13.69
CA ALA A 77 -3.43 5.78 12.79
C ALA A 77 -3.89 6.22 11.39
N GLU A 78 -4.82 7.17 11.29
CA GLU A 78 -5.28 7.71 10.01
C GLU A 78 -4.18 8.50 9.30
N LEU A 79 -3.44 9.35 10.03
CA LEU A 79 -2.30 10.07 9.46
C LEU A 79 -1.21 9.11 8.99
N LEU A 80 -0.86 8.10 9.81
CA LEU A 80 0.15 7.10 9.47
C LEU A 80 -0.28 6.26 8.25
N SER A 81 -1.56 5.89 8.17
CA SER A 81 -2.08 5.17 7.00
C SER A 81 -2.06 6.01 5.73
N SER A 82 -2.46 7.28 5.84
CA SER A 82 -2.48 8.23 4.70
C SER A 82 -1.08 8.54 4.20
N ALA A 83 -0.13 8.80 5.11
CA ALA A 83 1.28 8.98 4.80
C ALA A 83 1.87 7.72 4.18
N GLY A 84 1.54 6.54 4.73
CA GLY A 84 1.98 5.26 4.19
C GLY A 84 1.47 5.01 2.78
N THR A 85 0.19 5.32 2.53
CA THR A 85 -0.43 5.23 1.20
C THR A 85 0.25 6.15 0.20
N LEU A 86 0.48 7.41 0.56
CA LEU A 86 1.18 8.37 -0.30
C LEU A 86 2.59 7.89 -0.62
N CYS A 87 3.34 7.42 0.38
CA CYS A 87 4.72 6.95 0.18
C CYS A 87 4.76 5.73 -0.75
N ALA A 88 3.89 4.74 -0.53
CA ALA A 88 3.82 3.55 -1.35
C ALA A 88 3.37 3.86 -2.79
N THR A 89 2.35 4.70 -3.00
CA THR A 89 1.88 5.05 -4.34
C THR A 89 2.86 5.94 -5.09
N LEU A 90 3.57 6.85 -4.42
CA LEU A 90 4.64 7.64 -5.05
C LEU A 90 5.78 6.74 -5.52
N ALA A 91 6.23 5.80 -4.68
CA ALA A 91 7.25 4.84 -5.09
C ALA A 91 6.81 4.00 -6.30
N ALA A 92 5.55 3.54 -6.32
CA ALA A 92 5.01 2.82 -7.46
C ALA A 92 4.84 3.69 -8.70
N LEU A 93 4.42 4.95 -8.57
CA LEU A 93 4.30 5.88 -9.68
C LEU A 93 5.66 6.13 -10.33
N VAL A 94 6.69 6.38 -9.52
CA VAL A 94 8.08 6.52 -9.99
C VAL A 94 8.51 5.24 -10.71
N SER A 95 8.24 4.07 -10.12
CA SER A 95 8.60 2.78 -10.70
C SER A 95 7.93 2.54 -12.06
N VAL A 96 6.61 2.78 -12.16
CA VAL A 96 5.86 2.69 -13.42
C VAL A 96 6.42 3.67 -14.45
N ALA A 97 6.69 4.92 -14.06
CA ALA A 97 7.21 5.93 -14.96
C ALA A 97 8.57 5.51 -15.53
N VAL A 98 9.49 5.02 -14.70
CA VAL A 98 10.79 4.51 -15.16
C VAL A 98 10.62 3.34 -16.14
N ILE A 99 9.76 2.38 -15.82
CA ILE A 99 9.50 1.21 -16.68
C ILE A 99 8.89 1.63 -18.03
N VAL A 100 7.83 2.44 -18.00
CA VAL A 100 7.04 2.81 -19.19
C VAL A 100 7.82 3.78 -20.08
N LEU A 101 8.52 4.75 -19.49
CA LEU A 101 9.36 5.70 -20.22
C LEU A 101 10.73 5.13 -20.59
N ARG A 102 11.02 3.88 -20.20
CA ARG A 102 12.30 3.18 -20.44
C ARG A 102 13.51 3.99 -19.97
N LEU A 103 13.40 4.61 -18.80
CA LEU A 103 14.51 5.35 -18.20
C LEU A 103 15.54 4.36 -17.65
N GLU A 104 16.81 4.76 -17.66
CA GLU A 104 17.86 3.94 -17.06
C GLU A 104 17.66 3.87 -15.54
N PRO A 105 17.71 2.66 -14.93
CA PRO A 105 17.57 2.52 -13.49
C PRO A 105 18.75 3.18 -12.79
N HIS A 106 18.51 4.32 -12.14
CA HIS A 106 19.49 4.93 -11.24
C HIS A 106 19.50 4.18 -9.90
N ASP A 107 20.67 3.74 -9.44
CA ASP A 107 20.82 2.97 -8.19
C ASP A 107 20.19 3.67 -6.98
N ALA A 108 20.48 4.98 -6.80
CA ALA A 108 19.94 5.75 -5.69
C ALA A 108 18.40 5.86 -5.72
N LEU A 109 17.82 6.04 -6.91
CA LEU A 109 16.38 6.14 -7.10
C LEU A 109 15.69 4.79 -6.86
N THR A 110 16.34 3.70 -7.28
CA THR A 110 15.89 2.32 -7.04
C THR A 110 15.79 2.03 -5.55
N TRP A 111 16.85 2.33 -4.79
CA TRP A 111 16.84 2.15 -3.34
C TRP A 111 15.83 3.06 -2.64
N LEU A 112 15.70 4.31 -3.08
CA LEU A 112 14.71 5.24 -2.55
C LEU A 112 13.28 4.74 -2.79
N ALA A 113 12.97 4.24 -3.99
CA ALA A 113 11.67 3.68 -4.32
C ALA A 113 11.38 2.42 -3.48
N LEU A 114 12.35 1.52 -3.35
CA LEU A 114 12.20 0.31 -2.53
C LEU A 114 11.95 0.64 -1.06
N LEU A 115 12.80 1.48 -0.46
CA LEU A 115 12.69 1.85 0.95
C LEU A 115 11.43 2.67 1.22
N GLY A 116 11.09 3.60 0.34
CA GLY A 116 9.85 4.38 0.41
C GLY A 116 8.62 3.47 0.35
N TRP A 117 8.61 2.50 -0.56
CA TRP A 117 7.51 1.54 -0.64
C TRP A 117 7.41 0.65 0.59
N ILE A 118 8.53 0.07 1.06
CA ILE A 118 8.56 -0.77 2.27
C ILE A 118 8.07 0.03 3.48
N GLY A 119 8.59 1.26 3.65
CA GLY A 119 8.16 2.16 4.71
C GLY A 119 6.66 2.46 4.61
N GLY A 120 6.17 2.77 3.42
CA GLY A 120 4.76 3.07 3.18
C GLY A 120 3.83 1.91 3.54
N VAL A 121 4.14 0.70 3.06
CA VAL A 121 3.38 -0.51 3.37
C VAL A 121 3.45 -0.86 4.86
N ALA A 122 4.62 -0.73 5.49
CA ALA A 122 4.76 -0.97 6.92
C ALA A 122 3.89 -0.01 7.75
N MET A 123 3.86 1.28 7.39
CA MET A 123 2.99 2.27 8.02
C MET A 123 1.51 1.90 7.89
N GLN A 124 1.07 1.47 6.71
CA GLN A 124 -0.30 1.02 6.48
C GLN A 124 -0.67 -0.21 7.32
N ILE A 125 0.21 -1.22 7.39
CA ILE A 125 -0.02 -2.44 8.18
C ILE A 125 -0.12 -2.09 9.67
N VAL A 126 0.79 -1.27 10.18
CA VAL A 126 0.82 -0.86 11.60
C VAL A 126 -0.41 -0.02 11.96
N ALA A 127 -0.77 0.95 11.11
CA ALA A 127 -1.97 1.76 11.29
C ALA A 127 -3.23 0.90 11.29
N GLY A 128 -3.36 0.01 10.30
CA GLY A 128 -4.46 -0.94 10.18
C GLY A 128 -4.60 -1.87 11.38
N ALA A 129 -3.48 -2.42 11.86
CA ALA A 129 -3.45 -3.29 13.03
C ALA A 129 -3.85 -2.53 14.30
N LYS A 130 -3.28 -1.34 14.54
CA LYS A 130 -3.63 -0.51 15.71
C LYS A 130 -5.10 -0.11 15.72
N ALA A 131 -5.66 0.31 14.58
CA ALA A 131 -7.06 0.69 14.49
C ALA A 131 -8.01 -0.48 14.81
N ARG A 132 -7.66 -1.71 14.40
CA ARG A 132 -8.46 -2.91 14.70
C ARG A 132 -8.34 -3.38 16.15
N MET A 133 -7.15 -3.33 16.75
CA MET A 133 -6.96 -3.69 18.17
C MET A 133 -7.72 -2.75 19.11
N ARG A 134 -7.95 -1.50 18.71
CA ARG A 134 -8.74 -0.54 19.51
C ARG A 134 -10.26 -0.80 19.46
N LYS A 135 -10.73 -1.56 18.46
CA LYS A 135 -12.16 -1.88 18.27
C LYS A 135 -12.57 -3.24 18.83
N ALA A 136 -11.60 -4.09 19.18
CA ALA A 136 -11.80 -5.42 19.78
C ALA A 136 -11.82 -5.32 21.30
#